data_AF-A0A7V9ZJA1-F1
#
_entry.id   AF-A0A7V9ZJA1-F1
#
_cell.length_a   1.000
_cell.length_b   1.000
_cell.length_c   1.000
_cell.angle_alpha   90.00
_cell.angle_beta   90.00
_cell.angle_gamma   90.00
#
_symmetry.space_group_name_H-M   'P 1'
#
loop_
_entity.id
_entity.type
_entity.pdbx_description
1 polymer ?
#
loop_
_entity_poly.entity_id
_entity_poly.type
_entity_poly.pdbx_seq_one_letter_code
_entity_poly.pdbx_strand_id
1 'polypeptide(L)'
;GQDGRESGFQLSQRADFFEVEVGLETTLKRPIINTRDEPHADPEKYRRLHVIIGDANLAEIATYLKMGSTALILAMIEDGFLRVDLTVDNPVSELRAVSHDFSLKHRVQLSNGRRLTAVQLQMEYLDQARKYVEDRYGTDIDAVTADVLTRWESVLSRLEIEPMSCARELDWVAKLRLLEGYRDRDGLDWDSPRLQLVDLQYSDVRPDRGLYNRLVARGSMDTIVPEADVERAMTEPPEDTRAYFRGRCLSRYPAQVAAASWDSVIFDLGRDSLVRVPTMEPLKGSRTHVGDLIDRCTNAGDLVDALTGSS
;
A
#
# COMPACT_ATOMS: atom_id res chain seq x y z
N GLY A 1 17.96 -6.34 13.16
CA GLY A 1 18.20 -5.32 14.20
C GLY A 1 18.46 -3.95 13.60
N GLN A 2 18.03 -2.87 14.28
CA GLN A 2 18.15 -1.46 13.85
C GLN A 2 19.56 -1.04 13.38
N ASP A 3 20.59 -1.55 14.07
CA ASP A 3 21.99 -1.24 13.80
C ASP A 3 22.71 -2.32 12.96
N GLY A 4 22.00 -3.35 12.49
CA GLY A 4 22.59 -4.47 11.73
C GLY A 4 23.61 -5.31 12.52
N ARG A 5 23.58 -5.25 13.86
CA ARG A 5 24.55 -5.95 14.73
C ARG A 5 24.29 -7.44 14.89
N GLU A 6 23.04 -7.86 14.75
CA GLU A 6 22.64 -9.26 14.82
C GLU A 6 22.60 -9.85 13.42
N SER A 7 23.29 -10.97 13.24
CA SER A 7 23.33 -11.71 11.99
C SER A 7 22.02 -12.46 11.79
N GLY A 8 21.40 -12.33 10.61
CA GLY A 8 20.19 -13.05 10.26
C GLY A 8 19.42 -12.42 9.11
N PHE A 9 18.30 -13.05 8.78
CA PHE A 9 17.26 -12.52 7.90
C PHE A 9 16.06 -12.10 8.74
N GLN A 10 15.28 -11.13 8.27
CA GLN A 10 14.02 -10.75 8.91
C GLN A 10 12.96 -10.42 7.86
N LEU A 11 11.69 -10.56 8.23
CA LEU A 11 10.56 -10.39 7.33
C LEU A 11 10.39 -8.95 6.86
N SER A 12 10.55 -7.97 7.76
CA SER A 12 10.29 -6.55 7.50
C SER A 12 11.53 -5.68 7.66
N GLN A 13 11.70 -4.73 6.74
CA GLN A 13 12.71 -3.68 6.80
C GLN A 13 12.39 -2.61 7.86
N ARG A 14 11.12 -2.45 8.21
CA ARG A 14 10.62 -1.34 9.04
C ARG A 14 10.50 -1.68 10.52
N ALA A 15 10.26 -2.95 10.88
CA ALA A 15 9.89 -3.38 12.24
C ALA A 15 10.81 -2.85 13.35
N ASP A 16 12.13 -2.90 13.13
CA ASP A 16 13.14 -2.45 14.11
C ASP A 16 13.11 -0.95 14.41
N PHE A 17 12.48 -0.14 13.55
CA PHE A 17 12.48 1.32 13.65
C PHE A 17 11.25 1.90 14.36
N PHE A 18 10.33 1.05 14.82
CA PHE A 18 9.13 1.43 15.58
C PHE A 18 9.41 1.34 17.07
N GLU A 19 8.97 2.34 17.83
CA GLU A 19 9.32 2.50 19.24
C GLU A 19 8.12 2.69 20.15
N VAL A 20 6.98 3.15 19.61
CA VAL A 20 5.76 3.42 20.38
C VAL A 20 4.53 2.91 19.64
N GLU A 21 3.40 2.79 20.33
CA GLU A 21 2.15 2.30 19.75
C GLU A 21 1.42 3.39 18.96
N VAL A 22 1.27 4.57 19.56
CA VAL A 22 0.49 5.69 19.00
C VAL A 22 1.28 7.00 19.12
N GLY A 23 1.27 7.82 18.07
CA GLY A 23 2.03 9.08 18.06
C GLY A 23 1.87 9.86 16.75
N LEU A 24 2.50 11.03 16.66
CA LEU A 24 2.42 11.91 15.47
C LEU A 24 3.67 11.84 14.57
N GLU A 25 4.81 11.48 15.15
CA GLU A 25 6.11 11.52 14.48
C GLU A 25 6.26 10.46 13.38
N THR A 26 7.09 10.74 12.38
CA THR A 26 7.39 9.80 11.27
C THR A 26 8.88 9.46 11.15
N THR A 27 9.77 10.24 11.77
CA THR A 27 11.23 10.11 11.66
C THR A 27 11.92 9.68 12.96
N LEU A 28 11.35 10.02 14.11
CA LEU A 28 11.83 9.67 15.46
C LEU A 28 10.69 9.03 16.25
N LYS A 29 10.98 8.14 17.21
CA LYS A 29 9.96 7.50 18.06
C LYS A 29 8.75 7.02 17.26
N ARG A 30 9.00 6.26 16.18
CA ARG A 30 7.95 5.98 15.19
C ARG A 30 6.81 5.17 15.83
N PRO A 31 5.56 5.65 15.68
CA PRO A 31 4.39 4.98 16.22
C PRO A 31 3.82 3.94 15.24
N ILE A 32 3.33 2.80 15.74
CA ILE A 32 2.60 1.81 14.91
C ILE A 32 1.38 2.48 14.25
N ILE A 33 0.61 3.25 15.03
CA ILE A 33 -0.52 4.06 14.57
C ILE A 33 -0.11 5.54 14.56
N ASN A 34 0.03 6.11 13.37
CA ASN A 34 0.30 7.54 13.22
C ASN A 34 -1.00 8.34 13.27
N THR A 35 -0.99 9.43 14.04
CA THR A 35 -2.16 10.27 14.34
C THR A 35 -2.21 11.56 13.51
N ARG A 36 -1.43 11.65 12.43
CA ARG A 36 -1.48 12.80 11.52
C ARG A 36 -2.88 12.96 10.94
N ASP A 37 -3.43 14.16 11.10
CA ASP A 37 -4.79 14.49 10.66
C ASP A 37 -4.74 15.61 9.60
N GLU A 38 -4.37 15.22 8.38
CA GLU A 38 -4.35 16.08 7.20
C GLU A 38 -5.20 15.40 6.11
N PRO A 39 -6.53 15.59 6.10
CA PRO A 39 -7.43 14.80 5.26
C PRO A 39 -7.31 15.12 3.77
N HIS A 40 -6.82 16.32 3.43
CA HIS A 40 -6.87 16.88 2.06
C HIS A 40 -8.28 16.80 1.46
N ALA A 41 -9.30 16.89 2.30
CA ALA A 41 -10.72 16.81 1.98
C ALA A 41 -11.49 17.55 3.08
N ASP A 42 -12.82 17.55 2.99
CA ASP A 42 -13.68 18.08 4.04
C ASP A 42 -13.45 17.32 5.37
N PRO A 43 -12.89 17.97 6.42
CA PRO A 43 -12.54 17.31 7.68
C PRO A 43 -13.76 16.92 8.53
N GLU A 44 -14.94 17.48 8.24
CA GLU A 44 -16.17 17.09 8.94
C GLU A 44 -16.70 15.73 8.46
N LYS A 45 -16.30 15.31 7.26
CA LYS A 45 -16.75 14.04 6.63
C LYS A 45 -15.66 12.99 6.56
N TYR A 46 -14.41 13.41 6.35
CA TYR A 46 -13.33 12.51 5.98
C TYR A 46 -12.12 12.65 6.91
N ARG A 47 -11.50 11.51 7.20
CA ARG A 47 -10.16 11.43 7.78
C ARG A 47 -9.24 10.71 6.81
N ARG A 48 -7.96 11.11 6.76
CA ARG A 48 -6.93 10.36 6.03
C ARG A 48 -6.11 9.57 7.05
N LEU A 49 -6.43 8.30 7.24
CA LEU A 49 -5.63 7.43 8.08
C LEU A 49 -4.23 7.27 7.47
N HIS A 50 -3.22 7.78 8.17
CA HIS A 50 -1.84 7.79 7.69
C HIS A 50 -1.08 6.57 8.23
N VAL A 51 -0.95 5.51 7.43
CA VAL A 51 -0.27 4.28 7.85
C VAL A 51 1.19 4.30 7.41
N ILE A 52 2.13 4.11 8.34
CA ILE A 52 3.58 4.19 8.08
C ILE A 52 4.34 2.88 8.34
N ILE A 53 3.65 1.83 8.79
CA ILE A 53 4.28 0.58 9.25
C ILE A 53 4.72 -0.36 8.14
N GLY A 54 4.06 -0.31 6.98
CA GLY A 54 4.35 -1.21 5.86
C GLY A 54 5.69 -0.93 5.18
N ASP A 55 6.34 -2.00 4.72
CA ASP A 55 7.48 -1.91 3.82
C ASP A 55 7.04 -1.44 2.42
N ALA A 56 8.01 -0.98 1.62
CA ALA A 56 7.81 -0.88 0.17
C ALA A 56 7.85 -2.30 -0.43
N ASN A 57 6.90 -2.61 -1.30
CA ASN A 57 6.81 -3.91 -1.96
C ASN A 57 7.09 -3.75 -3.44
N LEU A 58 7.78 -4.74 -4.03
CA LEU A 58 7.96 -4.82 -5.48
C LEU A 58 6.97 -5.82 -6.07
N ALA A 59 6.79 -6.96 -5.40
CA ALA A 59 5.79 -7.95 -5.77
C ALA A 59 4.38 -7.34 -5.76
N GLU A 60 3.71 -7.39 -6.91
CA GLU A 60 2.38 -6.81 -7.09
C GLU A 60 1.35 -7.45 -6.16
N ILE A 61 1.44 -8.77 -5.96
CA ILE A 61 0.59 -9.53 -5.05
C ILE A 61 0.78 -9.07 -3.60
N ALA A 62 2.01 -8.79 -3.17
CA ALA A 62 2.27 -8.27 -1.82
C ALA A 62 1.66 -6.88 -1.63
N THR A 63 1.79 -5.99 -2.62
CA THR A 63 1.13 -4.66 -2.59
C THR A 63 -0.38 -4.79 -2.57
N TYR A 64 -0.94 -5.65 -3.42
CA TYR A 64 -2.37 -5.88 -3.54
C TYR A 64 -2.98 -6.43 -2.25
N LEU A 65 -2.36 -7.47 -1.67
CA LEU A 65 -2.80 -8.01 -0.38
C LEU A 65 -2.65 -6.99 0.75
N LYS A 66 -1.54 -6.25 0.81
CA LYS A 66 -1.32 -5.20 1.82
C LYS A 66 -2.44 -4.16 1.80
N MET A 67 -2.83 -3.68 0.61
CA MET A 67 -3.88 -2.67 0.47
C MET A 67 -5.29 -3.27 0.66
N GLY A 68 -5.58 -4.39 -0.01
CA GLY A 68 -6.91 -5.02 -0.02
C GLY A 68 -7.33 -5.56 1.35
N SER A 69 -6.44 -6.31 2.02
CA SER A 69 -6.72 -6.81 3.38
C SER A 69 -6.93 -5.66 4.36
N THR A 70 -6.06 -4.64 4.34
CA THR A 70 -6.22 -3.46 5.21
C THR A 70 -7.54 -2.74 4.95
N ALA A 71 -7.94 -2.56 3.68
CA ALA A 71 -9.22 -1.94 3.35
C ALA A 71 -10.42 -2.72 3.91
N LEU A 72 -10.39 -4.06 3.86
CA LEU A 72 -11.42 -4.91 4.47
C LEU A 72 -11.46 -4.79 6.00
N ILE A 73 -10.30 -4.74 6.65
CA ILE A 73 -10.23 -4.50 8.10
C ILE A 73 -10.83 -3.13 8.44
N LEU A 74 -10.50 -2.08 7.70
CA LEU A 74 -11.03 -0.74 7.92
C LEU A 74 -12.55 -0.70 7.74
N ALA A 75 -13.08 -1.34 6.69
CA ALA A 75 -14.52 -1.42 6.47
C ALA A 75 -15.23 -2.11 7.66
N MET A 76 -14.67 -3.22 8.16
CA MET A 76 -15.21 -3.87 9.36
C MET A 76 -15.15 -3.01 10.62
N ILE A 77 -14.11 -2.18 10.78
CA ILE A 77 -13.98 -1.24 11.91
C ILE A 77 -15.03 -0.14 11.79
N GLU A 78 -15.20 0.46 10.61
CA GLU A 78 -16.16 1.55 10.36
C GLU A 78 -17.60 1.11 10.60
N ASP A 79 -17.96 -0.13 10.24
CA ASP A 79 -19.28 -0.69 10.49
C ASP A 79 -19.46 -1.31 11.89
N GLY A 80 -18.41 -1.33 12.72
CA GLY A 80 -18.45 -1.94 14.06
C GLY A 80 -18.66 -3.46 14.04
N PHE A 81 -18.21 -4.15 12.99
CA PHE A 81 -18.37 -5.59 12.81
C PHE A 81 -17.41 -6.42 13.68
N LEU A 82 -16.18 -5.94 13.91
CA LEU A 82 -15.18 -6.65 14.71
C LEU A 82 -15.56 -6.68 16.20
N ARG A 83 -16.09 -7.82 16.64
CA ARG A 83 -16.47 -8.07 18.05
C ARG A 83 -15.46 -8.93 18.81
N VAL A 84 -14.51 -9.55 18.11
CA VAL A 84 -13.46 -10.38 18.71
C VAL A 84 -12.33 -9.50 19.23
N ASP A 85 -11.88 -9.72 20.47
CA ASP A 85 -10.70 -9.04 21.00
C ASP A 85 -9.42 -9.78 20.56
N LEU A 86 -8.74 -9.17 19.60
CA LEU A 86 -7.46 -9.61 19.04
C LEU A 86 -6.30 -8.69 19.46
N THR A 87 -6.47 -7.94 20.56
CA THR A 87 -5.45 -7.01 21.04
C THR A 87 -4.16 -7.75 21.39
N VAL A 88 -3.06 -7.31 20.80
CA VAL A 88 -1.71 -7.83 21.06
C VAL A 88 -1.14 -7.18 22.33
N ASP A 89 -0.55 -8.00 23.20
CA ASP A 89 0.19 -7.54 24.37
C ASP A 89 1.59 -7.07 23.95
N ASN A 90 2.04 -5.92 24.46
CA ASN A 90 3.31 -5.27 24.08
C ASN A 90 3.57 -5.19 22.54
N PRO A 91 2.73 -4.47 21.77
CA PRO A 91 2.75 -4.48 20.30
C PRO A 91 4.10 -4.18 19.64
N VAL A 92 4.88 -3.26 20.22
CA VAL A 92 6.19 -2.87 19.64
C VAL A 92 7.21 -4.01 19.74
N SER A 93 7.27 -4.72 20.88
CA SER A 93 8.16 -5.88 21.00
C SER A 93 7.69 -7.04 20.13
N GLU A 94 6.38 -7.27 20.05
CA GLU A 94 5.81 -8.33 19.22
C GLU A 94 6.04 -8.08 17.74
N LEU A 95 5.96 -6.83 17.27
CA LEU A 95 6.30 -6.44 15.89
C LEU A 95 7.73 -6.87 15.51
N ARG A 96 8.71 -6.62 16.39
CA ARG A 96 10.11 -6.99 16.15
C ARG A 96 10.30 -8.50 16.21
N ALA A 97 9.72 -9.16 17.21
CA ALA A 97 9.81 -10.61 17.38
C ALA A 97 9.21 -11.37 16.19
N VAL A 98 8.07 -10.93 15.66
CA VAL A 98 7.50 -11.47 14.42
C VAL A 98 8.43 -11.25 13.23
N SER A 99 9.02 -10.06 13.09
CA SER A 99 9.94 -9.78 11.98
C SER A 99 11.18 -10.66 12.02
N HIS A 100 11.79 -10.85 13.20
CA HIS A 100 13.03 -11.60 13.36
C HIS A 100 12.85 -13.12 13.23
N ASP A 101 11.63 -13.64 13.38
CA ASP A 101 11.34 -15.05 13.14
C ASP A 101 10.72 -15.30 11.76
N PHE A 102 11.60 -15.42 10.76
CA PHE A 102 11.20 -15.80 9.40
C PHE A 102 10.80 -17.28 9.24
N SER A 103 10.85 -18.09 10.32
CA SER A 103 10.24 -19.43 10.35
C SER A 103 8.73 -19.40 10.63
N LEU A 104 8.20 -18.22 11.02
CA LEU A 104 6.78 -17.96 11.28
C LEU A 104 6.20 -18.75 12.47
N LYS A 105 7.05 -19.13 13.44
CA LYS A 105 6.67 -19.95 14.60
C LYS A 105 6.56 -19.16 15.91
N HIS A 106 7.07 -17.93 15.95
CA HIS A 106 6.94 -17.01 17.07
C HIS A 106 5.46 -16.84 17.42
N ARG A 107 5.14 -16.95 18.70
CA ARG A 107 3.77 -16.89 19.20
C ARG A 107 3.54 -15.56 19.89
N VAL A 108 2.79 -14.71 19.21
CA VAL A 108 2.30 -13.41 19.68
C VAL A 108 1.38 -13.62 20.88
N GLN A 109 1.66 -12.91 21.97
CA GLN A 109 0.79 -12.90 23.14
C GLN A 109 -0.36 -11.89 22.95
N LEU A 110 -1.59 -12.33 23.17
CA LEU A 110 -2.77 -11.44 23.20
C LEU A 110 -3.12 -11.01 24.63
N SER A 111 -3.83 -9.90 24.76
CA SER A 111 -4.33 -9.33 26.03
C SER A 111 -5.12 -10.34 26.88
N ASN A 112 -5.86 -11.24 26.21
CA ASN A 112 -6.66 -12.29 26.82
C ASN A 112 -5.87 -13.56 27.19
N GLY A 113 -4.54 -13.54 27.05
CA GLY A 113 -3.63 -14.64 27.39
C GLY A 113 -3.50 -15.72 26.31
N ARG A 114 -4.25 -15.65 25.21
CA ARG A 114 -4.04 -16.53 24.05
C ARG A 114 -2.67 -16.26 23.43
N ARG A 115 -2.09 -17.30 22.84
CA ARG A 115 -0.83 -17.22 22.09
C ARG A 115 -1.03 -17.79 20.70
N LEU A 116 -0.80 -16.99 19.67
CA LEU A 116 -1.02 -17.37 18.26
C LEU A 116 0.23 -17.05 17.46
N THR A 117 0.54 -17.82 16.42
CA THR A 117 1.53 -17.33 15.45
C THR A 117 0.97 -16.11 14.71
N ALA A 118 1.83 -15.29 14.09
CA ALA A 118 1.37 -14.16 13.28
C ALA A 118 0.44 -14.62 12.13
N VAL A 119 0.71 -15.79 11.54
CA VAL A 119 -0.15 -16.41 10.51
C VAL A 119 -1.52 -16.79 11.08
N GLN A 120 -1.57 -17.38 12.27
CA GLN A 120 -2.83 -17.73 12.94
C GLN A 120 -3.65 -16.48 13.32
N LEU A 121 -2.99 -15.42 13.79
CA LEU A 121 -3.65 -14.14 14.07
C LEU A 121 -4.23 -13.52 12.79
N GLN A 122 -3.51 -13.58 11.68
CA GLN A 122 -4.02 -13.15 10.37
C GLN A 122 -5.20 -14.01 9.88
N MET A 123 -5.19 -15.31 10.16
CA MET A 123 -6.29 -16.21 9.83
C MET A 123 -7.58 -15.86 10.60
N GLU A 124 -7.47 -15.43 11.86
CA GLU A 124 -8.61 -14.92 12.64
C GLU A 124 -9.20 -13.66 12.00
N TYR A 125 -8.34 -12.72 11.56
CA TYR A 125 -8.78 -11.52 10.84
C TYR A 125 -9.44 -11.85 9.49
N LEU A 126 -8.89 -12.81 8.74
CA LEU A 126 -9.48 -13.29 7.50
C LEU A 126 -10.85 -13.94 7.72
N ASP A 127 -11.01 -14.75 8.76
CA ASP A 127 -12.30 -15.35 9.11
C ASP A 127 -13.35 -14.27 9.42
N GLN A 128 -12.98 -13.22 10.17
CA GLN A 128 -13.87 -12.07 10.37
C GLN A 128 -14.21 -11.36 9.05
N ALA A 129 -13.22 -11.15 8.18
CA ALA A 129 -13.44 -10.49 6.89
C ALA A 129 -14.39 -11.28 5.97
N ARG A 130 -14.26 -12.61 5.92
CA ARG A 130 -15.18 -13.47 5.16
C ARG A 130 -16.61 -13.37 5.70
N LYS A 131 -16.78 -13.41 7.02
CA LYS A 131 -18.10 -13.26 7.66
C LYS A 131 -18.72 -11.90 7.39
N TYR A 132 -17.93 -10.83 7.46
CA TYR A 132 -18.38 -9.47 7.16
C TYR A 132 -18.85 -9.33 5.71
N VAL A 133 -18.07 -9.85 4.76
CA VAL A 133 -18.40 -9.75 3.34
C VAL A 133 -19.64 -10.58 2.99
N GLU A 134 -19.78 -11.79 3.54
CA GLU A 134 -20.98 -12.61 3.38
C GLU A 134 -22.22 -11.91 3.97
N ASP A 135 -22.11 -11.32 5.17
CA ASP A 135 -23.22 -10.61 5.82
C ASP A 135 -23.66 -9.36 5.04
N ARG A 136 -22.69 -8.58 4.52
CA ARG A 136 -22.97 -7.30 3.86
C ARG A 136 -23.34 -7.41 2.38
N TYR A 137 -22.72 -8.33 1.67
CA TYR A 137 -22.83 -8.44 0.21
C TYR A 137 -23.39 -9.78 -0.25
N GLY A 138 -23.24 -10.85 0.54
CA GLY A 138 -23.65 -12.20 0.15
C GLY A 138 -23.13 -12.57 -1.24
N THR A 139 -24.04 -12.95 -2.14
CA THR A 139 -23.70 -13.30 -3.54
C THR A 139 -23.38 -12.10 -4.42
N ASP A 140 -23.64 -10.87 -3.97
CA ASP A 140 -23.42 -9.63 -4.72
C ASP A 140 -22.02 -9.01 -4.47
N ILE A 141 -21.12 -9.77 -3.84
CA ILE A 141 -19.70 -9.42 -3.67
C ILE A 141 -19.04 -9.07 -5.02
N ASP A 142 -18.26 -7.97 -5.04
CA ASP A 142 -17.50 -7.60 -6.22
C ASP A 142 -16.27 -8.52 -6.43
N ALA A 143 -15.83 -8.62 -7.69
CA ALA A 143 -14.75 -9.53 -8.07
C ALA A 143 -13.40 -9.23 -7.40
N VAL A 144 -13.11 -7.96 -7.11
CA VAL A 144 -11.84 -7.55 -6.48
C VAL A 144 -11.84 -7.98 -5.01
N THR A 145 -12.93 -7.72 -4.29
CA THR A 145 -13.07 -8.16 -2.90
C THR A 145 -12.99 -9.69 -2.78
N ALA A 146 -13.66 -10.41 -3.69
CA ALA A 146 -13.60 -11.88 -3.73
C ALA A 146 -12.17 -12.40 -3.98
N ASP A 147 -11.43 -11.78 -4.90
CA ASP A 147 -10.05 -12.15 -5.25
C ASP A 147 -9.08 -11.84 -4.09
N VAL A 148 -9.22 -10.69 -3.41
CA VAL A 148 -8.43 -10.36 -2.20
C VAL A 148 -8.61 -11.43 -1.12
N LEU A 149 -9.85 -11.81 -0.79
CA LEU A 149 -10.12 -12.85 0.23
C LEU A 149 -9.50 -14.19 -0.17
N THR A 150 -9.68 -14.60 -1.43
CA THR A 150 -9.16 -15.86 -1.96
C THR A 150 -7.63 -15.92 -1.89
N ARG A 151 -6.95 -14.86 -2.32
CA ARG A 151 -5.49 -14.78 -2.28
C ARG A 151 -4.96 -14.71 -0.86
N TRP A 152 -5.62 -13.96 0.01
CA TRP A 152 -5.23 -13.85 1.42
C TRP A 152 -5.29 -15.21 2.11
N GLU A 153 -6.39 -15.96 1.92
CA GLU A 153 -6.54 -17.33 2.43
C GLU A 153 -5.47 -18.28 1.90
N SER A 154 -5.26 -18.28 0.57
CA SER A 154 -4.27 -19.13 -0.08
C SER A 154 -2.85 -18.88 0.41
N VAL A 155 -2.46 -17.61 0.54
CA VAL A 155 -1.13 -17.22 1.03
C VAL A 155 -0.96 -17.63 2.48
N LEU A 156 -1.90 -17.31 3.37
CA LEU A 156 -1.79 -17.69 4.79
C LEU A 156 -1.72 -19.21 4.97
N SER A 157 -2.55 -19.97 4.25
CA SER A 157 -2.55 -21.43 4.30
C SER A 157 -1.23 -22.03 3.86
N ARG A 158 -0.60 -21.47 2.82
CA ARG A 158 0.71 -21.91 2.35
C ARG A 158 1.85 -21.47 3.27
N LEU A 159 1.77 -20.29 3.87
CA LEU A 159 2.73 -19.84 4.87
C LEU A 159 2.75 -20.74 6.12
N GLU A 160 1.63 -21.36 6.48
CA GLU A 160 1.58 -22.29 7.62
C GLU A 160 2.31 -23.62 7.34
N ILE A 161 2.27 -24.08 6.09
CA ILE A 161 2.77 -25.39 5.65
C ILE A 161 4.19 -25.31 5.08
N GLU A 162 4.38 -24.49 4.04
CA GLU A 162 5.62 -24.41 3.24
C GLU A 162 5.78 -22.95 2.74
N PRO A 163 6.38 -22.05 3.54
CA PRO A 163 6.49 -20.63 3.20
C PRO A 163 7.15 -20.37 1.85
N MET A 164 8.13 -21.19 1.47
CA MET A 164 8.87 -21.04 0.22
C MET A 164 8.01 -21.23 -1.04
N SER A 165 6.84 -21.85 -0.90
CA SER A 165 5.85 -21.94 -1.99
C SER A 165 5.26 -20.58 -2.38
N CYS A 166 5.40 -19.54 -1.55
CA CYS A 166 4.93 -18.18 -1.81
C CYS A 166 5.99 -17.29 -2.50
N ALA A 167 7.12 -17.85 -2.95
CA ALA A 167 8.24 -17.10 -3.52
C ALA A 167 7.92 -16.33 -4.81
N ARG A 168 6.77 -16.60 -5.45
CA ARG A 168 6.31 -15.87 -6.63
C ARG A 168 5.47 -14.64 -6.30
N GLU A 169 5.03 -14.51 -5.05
CA GLU A 169 4.00 -13.54 -4.63
C GLU A 169 4.47 -12.61 -3.53
N LEU A 170 5.38 -13.06 -2.66
CA LEU A 170 5.85 -12.31 -1.49
C LEU A 170 7.31 -11.92 -1.64
N ASP A 171 7.60 -10.61 -1.48
CA ASP A 171 8.96 -10.07 -1.61
C ASP A 171 9.95 -10.76 -0.67
N TRP A 172 9.61 -10.91 0.61
CA TRP A 172 10.52 -11.50 1.60
C TRP A 172 10.84 -12.96 1.28
N VAL A 173 9.87 -13.74 0.76
CA VAL A 173 10.08 -15.14 0.38
C VAL A 173 10.93 -15.23 -0.89
N ALA A 174 10.61 -14.41 -1.90
CA ALA A 174 11.38 -14.33 -3.14
C ALA A 174 12.84 -13.95 -2.87
N LYS A 175 13.04 -12.96 -2.01
CA LYS A 175 14.35 -12.49 -1.57
C LYS A 175 15.09 -13.53 -0.73
N LEU A 176 14.41 -14.16 0.24
CA LEU A 176 14.98 -15.26 1.03
C LEU A 176 15.46 -16.39 0.13
N ARG A 177 14.66 -16.80 -0.86
CA ARG A 177 15.04 -17.81 -1.86
C ARG A 177 16.31 -17.44 -2.62
N LEU A 178 16.44 -16.17 -3.02
CA LEU A 178 17.64 -15.69 -3.69
C LEU A 178 18.85 -15.74 -2.76
N LEU A 179 18.71 -15.22 -1.53
CA LEU A 179 19.79 -15.16 -0.55
C LEU A 179 20.29 -16.56 -0.16
N GLU A 180 19.39 -17.50 0.11
CA GLU A 180 19.77 -18.90 0.38
C GLU A 180 20.50 -19.53 -0.81
N GLY A 181 20.08 -19.24 -2.05
CA GLY A 181 20.80 -19.71 -3.24
C GLY A 181 22.24 -19.18 -3.34
N TYR A 182 22.54 -17.99 -2.81
CA TYR A 182 23.92 -17.48 -2.69
C TYR A 182 24.66 -18.13 -1.52
N ARG A 183 23.97 -18.34 -0.39
CA ARG A 183 24.53 -18.99 0.81
C ARG A 183 24.97 -20.42 0.50
N ASP A 184 24.11 -21.22 -0.10
CA ASP A 184 24.37 -22.61 -0.44
C ASP A 184 25.49 -22.76 -1.47
N ARG A 185 25.49 -21.90 -2.50
CA ARG A 185 26.48 -21.97 -3.60
C ARG A 185 27.87 -21.52 -3.15
N ASP A 186 27.94 -20.45 -2.37
CA ASP A 186 29.20 -19.76 -2.08
C ASP A 186 29.66 -19.94 -0.61
N GLY A 187 28.92 -20.71 0.20
CA GLY A 187 29.23 -20.98 1.61
C GLY A 187 29.18 -19.72 2.49
N LEU A 188 28.20 -18.85 2.29
CA LEU A 188 28.12 -17.55 2.96
C LEU A 188 27.30 -17.60 4.25
N ASP A 189 27.76 -16.88 5.27
CA ASP A 189 26.98 -16.57 6.46
C ASP A 189 26.10 -15.32 6.27
N TRP A 190 25.10 -15.13 7.14
CA TRP A 190 24.11 -14.04 7.04
C TRP A 190 24.72 -12.63 7.20
N ASP A 191 25.88 -12.53 7.82
CA ASP A 191 26.64 -11.28 7.98
C ASP A 191 27.51 -10.95 6.75
N SER A 192 27.51 -11.79 5.71
CA SER A 192 28.25 -11.57 4.49
C SER A 192 27.87 -10.25 3.80
N PRO A 193 28.82 -9.34 3.54
CA PRO A 193 28.57 -8.11 2.78
C PRO A 193 27.98 -8.37 1.39
N ARG A 194 28.24 -9.56 0.83
CA ARG A 194 27.68 -9.95 -0.47
C ARG A 194 26.18 -10.18 -0.39
N LEU A 195 25.67 -10.76 0.69
CA LEU A 195 24.22 -10.94 0.89
C LEU A 195 23.53 -9.61 1.12
N GLN A 196 24.14 -8.68 1.86
CA GLN A 196 23.63 -7.32 2.03
C GLN A 196 23.53 -6.57 0.69
N LEU A 197 24.52 -6.74 -0.20
CA LEU A 197 24.45 -6.18 -1.54
C LEU A 197 23.32 -6.81 -2.37
N VAL A 198 23.11 -8.12 -2.28
CA VAL A 198 22.01 -8.82 -2.97
C VAL A 198 20.65 -8.36 -2.45
N ASP A 199 20.50 -8.17 -1.13
CA ASP A 199 19.28 -7.61 -0.52
C ASP A 199 18.98 -6.22 -1.10
N LEU A 200 19.97 -5.31 -1.14
CA LEU A 200 19.81 -3.99 -1.74
C LEU A 200 19.49 -4.04 -3.24
N GLN A 201 20.19 -4.91 -3.99
CA GLN A 201 19.99 -5.09 -5.44
C GLN A 201 18.62 -5.67 -5.78
N TYR A 202 17.92 -6.29 -4.83
CA TYR A 202 16.55 -6.75 -5.02
C TYR A 202 15.63 -5.60 -5.42
N SER A 203 15.79 -4.46 -4.74
CA SER A 203 15.00 -3.23 -4.90
C SER A 203 15.55 -2.20 -5.87
N ASP A 204 16.55 -2.53 -6.68
CA ASP A 204 17.01 -1.63 -7.73
C ASP A 204 15.92 -1.47 -8.80
N VAL A 205 15.48 -0.23 -9.03
CA VAL A 205 14.36 0.09 -9.92
C VAL A 205 14.69 -0.08 -11.41
N ARG A 206 15.97 -0.21 -11.78
CA ARG A 206 16.35 -0.37 -13.19
C ARG A 206 15.93 -1.75 -13.71
N PRO A 207 15.25 -1.84 -14.86
CA PRO A 207 14.74 -3.12 -15.39
C PRO A 207 15.82 -4.20 -15.59
N ASP A 208 17.03 -3.80 -16.01
CA ASP A 208 18.15 -4.69 -16.30
C ASP A 208 19.03 -5.02 -15.06
N ARG A 209 18.86 -4.31 -13.95
CA ARG A 209 19.71 -4.46 -12.75
C ARG A 209 18.97 -5.07 -11.56
N GLY A 210 17.75 -4.61 -11.29
CA GLY A 210 16.89 -5.09 -10.21
C GLY A 210 16.74 -6.59 -10.24
N LEU A 211 17.03 -7.26 -9.10
CA LEU A 211 16.81 -8.70 -9.04
C LEU A 211 15.33 -9.02 -9.17
N TYR A 212 14.44 -8.23 -8.55
CA TYR A 212 12.99 -8.38 -8.74
C TYR A 212 12.59 -8.27 -10.22
N ASN A 213 13.01 -7.21 -10.91
CA ASN A 213 12.71 -7.01 -12.34
C ASN A 213 13.21 -8.18 -13.20
N ARG A 214 14.39 -8.71 -12.89
CA ARG A 214 14.91 -9.92 -13.55
C ARG A 214 14.11 -11.18 -13.21
N LEU A 215 13.51 -11.28 -12.02
CA LEU A 215 12.58 -12.36 -11.68
C LEU A 215 11.28 -12.24 -12.49
N VAL A 216 10.73 -11.04 -12.64
CA VAL A 216 9.55 -10.78 -13.46
C VAL A 216 9.82 -11.14 -14.93
N ALA A 217 10.92 -10.64 -15.51
CA ALA A 217 11.27 -10.86 -16.92
C ALA A 217 11.43 -12.35 -17.30
N ARG A 218 11.75 -13.22 -16.33
CA ARG A 218 11.86 -14.68 -16.53
C ARG A 218 10.62 -15.47 -16.07
N GLY A 219 9.52 -14.78 -15.74
CA GLY A 219 8.26 -15.38 -15.29
C GLY A 219 8.34 -16.04 -13.91
N SER A 220 9.25 -15.59 -13.03
CA SER A 220 9.40 -16.11 -11.66
C SER A 220 8.62 -15.34 -10.59
N MET A 221 7.97 -14.24 -10.95
CA MET A 221 7.01 -13.52 -10.09
C MET A 221 5.65 -13.52 -10.77
N ASP A 222 4.59 -13.58 -9.97
CA ASP A 222 3.22 -13.39 -10.44
C ASP A 222 2.88 -11.90 -10.46
N THR A 223 2.32 -11.45 -11.58
CA THR A 223 1.86 -10.08 -11.79
C THR A 223 0.34 -10.05 -11.92
N ILE A 224 -0.27 -8.92 -11.57
CA ILE A 224 -1.71 -8.65 -11.63
C ILE A 224 -1.98 -7.68 -12.78
N VAL A 225 -1.16 -6.64 -12.93
CA VAL A 225 -1.36 -5.60 -13.93
C VAL A 225 -0.49 -5.86 -15.16
N PRO A 226 -1.04 -5.73 -16.38
CA PRO A 226 -0.24 -5.73 -17.60
C PRO A 226 0.72 -4.54 -17.66
N GLU A 227 1.92 -4.75 -18.23
CA GLU A 227 2.92 -3.68 -18.38
C GLU A 227 2.39 -2.45 -19.13
N ALA A 228 1.56 -2.65 -20.15
CA ALA A 228 0.95 -1.55 -20.91
C ALA A 228 0.04 -0.65 -20.04
N ASP A 229 -0.59 -1.19 -19.01
CA ASP A 229 -1.40 -0.40 -18.07
C ASP A 229 -0.50 0.40 -17.11
N VAL A 230 0.66 -0.15 -16.73
CA VAL A 230 1.68 0.56 -15.93
C VAL A 230 2.25 1.74 -16.72
N GLU A 231 2.63 1.51 -17.99
CA GLU A 231 3.11 2.58 -18.88
C GLU A 231 2.07 3.68 -19.07
N ARG A 232 0.79 3.32 -19.27
CA ARG A 232 -0.31 4.29 -19.38
C ARG A 232 -0.46 5.12 -18.10
N ALA A 233 -0.37 4.49 -16.94
CA ALA A 233 -0.50 5.17 -15.64
C ALA A 233 0.63 6.17 -15.34
N MET A 234 1.74 6.15 -16.09
CA MET A 234 2.80 7.16 -15.96
C MET A 234 2.36 8.55 -16.45
N THR A 235 1.43 8.61 -17.41
CA THR A 235 1.02 9.85 -18.06
C THR A 235 -0.48 10.14 -17.91
N GLU A 236 -1.29 9.12 -17.60
CA GLU A 236 -2.74 9.24 -17.44
C GLU A 236 -3.17 9.05 -15.98
N PRO A 237 -4.00 9.96 -15.42
CA PRO A 237 -4.52 9.81 -14.07
C PRO A 237 -5.64 8.75 -14.01
N PRO A 238 -5.92 8.18 -12.81
CA PRO A 238 -7.10 7.33 -12.63
C PRO A 238 -8.39 8.13 -12.92
N GLU A 239 -9.34 7.48 -13.58
CA GLU A 239 -10.51 8.14 -14.17
C GLU A 239 -11.66 8.37 -13.19
N ASP A 240 -11.65 7.74 -12.02
CA ASP A 240 -12.77 7.64 -11.07
C ASP A 240 -12.62 8.54 -9.83
N THR A 241 -11.53 9.31 -9.74
CA THR A 241 -11.27 10.24 -8.63
C THR A 241 -10.97 11.65 -9.13
N ARG A 242 -10.88 12.62 -8.21
CA ARG A 242 -10.42 13.98 -8.49
C ARG A 242 -9.03 14.08 -9.13
N ALA A 243 -8.24 13.01 -9.09
CA ALA A 243 -6.96 12.97 -9.78
C ALA A 243 -7.14 13.08 -11.30
N TYR A 244 -8.27 12.62 -11.85
CA TYR A 244 -8.62 12.81 -13.25
C TYR A 244 -8.62 14.29 -13.62
N PHE A 245 -9.43 15.11 -12.95
CA PHE A 245 -9.46 16.56 -13.16
C PHE A 245 -8.07 17.18 -13.06
N ARG A 246 -7.31 16.86 -12.01
CA ARG A 246 -5.97 17.42 -11.79
C ARG A 246 -5.01 17.06 -12.93
N GLY A 247 -4.89 15.77 -13.26
CA GLY A 247 -3.97 15.28 -14.29
C GLY A 247 -4.35 15.80 -15.68
N ARG A 248 -5.65 15.85 -16.00
CA ARG A 248 -6.14 16.40 -17.26
C ARG A 248 -5.89 17.91 -17.38
N CYS A 249 -6.04 18.67 -16.29
CA CYS A 249 -5.71 20.10 -16.29
C CYS A 249 -4.21 20.33 -16.53
N LEU A 250 -3.35 19.57 -15.84
CA LEU A 250 -1.90 19.66 -15.99
C LEU A 250 -1.43 19.28 -17.41
N SER A 251 -2.04 18.26 -18.01
CA SER A 251 -1.71 17.80 -19.37
C SER A 251 -2.23 18.77 -20.45
N ARG A 252 -3.46 19.27 -20.32
CA ARG A 252 -4.11 20.07 -21.36
C ARG A 252 -3.80 21.57 -21.28
N TYR A 253 -3.59 22.11 -20.08
CA TYR A 253 -3.36 23.53 -19.86
C TYR A 253 -2.05 23.85 -19.11
N PRO A 254 -0.91 23.20 -19.45
CA PRO A 254 0.32 23.30 -18.66
C PRO A 254 0.82 24.74 -18.50
N ALA A 255 0.69 25.57 -19.55
CA ALA A 255 1.12 26.97 -19.52
C ALA A 255 0.23 27.88 -18.66
N GLN A 256 -0.97 27.42 -18.29
CA GLN A 256 -1.96 28.19 -17.54
C GLN A 256 -2.16 27.65 -16.11
N VAL A 257 -1.45 26.59 -15.71
CA VAL A 257 -1.48 26.07 -14.34
C VAL A 257 -0.27 26.62 -13.58
N ALA A 258 -0.52 27.51 -12.62
CA ALA A 258 0.52 28.08 -11.77
C ALA A 258 0.97 27.10 -10.67
N ALA A 259 0.02 26.34 -10.11
CA ALA A 259 0.30 25.33 -9.08
C ALA A 259 -0.84 24.31 -8.97
N ALA A 260 -0.55 23.14 -8.40
CA ALA A 260 -1.55 22.12 -8.09
C ALA A 260 -1.22 21.40 -6.77
N SER A 261 -2.25 21.03 -6.02
CA SER A 261 -2.19 20.25 -4.77
C SER A 261 -3.23 19.13 -4.78
N TRP A 262 -3.32 18.35 -3.69
CA TRP A 262 -4.37 17.36 -3.51
C TRP A 262 -5.78 17.96 -3.56
N ASP A 263 -5.92 19.16 -3.02
CA ASP A 263 -7.19 19.84 -2.73
C ASP A 263 -7.47 21.06 -3.63
N SER A 264 -6.59 21.38 -4.60
CA SER A 264 -6.86 22.46 -5.56
C SER A 264 -5.98 22.42 -6.81
N VAL A 265 -6.45 23.13 -7.85
CA VAL A 265 -5.65 23.55 -9.02
C VAL A 265 -5.71 25.08 -9.11
N ILE A 266 -4.56 25.72 -9.30
CA ILE A 266 -4.43 27.18 -9.38
C ILE A 266 -4.04 27.56 -10.80
N PHE A 267 -4.87 28.39 -11.44
CA PHE A 267 -4.69 28.83 -12.82
C PHE A 267 -4.20 30.28 -12.89
N ASP A 268 -3.28 30.53 -13.83
CA ASP A 268 -2.93 31.86 -14.31
C ASP A 268 -3.62 32.08 -15.66
N LEU A 269 -4.61 32.97 -15.67
CA LEU A 269 -5.43 33.28 -16.84
C LEU A 269 -5.08 34.63 -17.47
N GLY A 270 -3.97 35.25 -17.07
CA GLY A 270 -3.62 36.62 -17.47
C GLY A 270 -4.57 37.69 -16.90
N ARG A 271 -5.31 37.34 -15.83
CA ARG A 271 -6.16 38.25 -15.05
C ARG A 271 -5.33 38.88 -13.91
N ASP A 272 -5.89 39.86 -13.21
CA ASP A 272 -5.21 40.54 -12.09
C ASP A 272 -4.85 39.60 -10.92
N SER A 273 -5.54 38.46 -10.79
CA SER A 273 -5.31 37.47 -9.73
C SER A 273 -5.39 36.04 -10.24
N LEU A 274 -4.57 35.15 -9.66
CA LEU A 274 -4.67 33.71 -9.88
C LEU A 274 -6.03 33.17 -9.44
N VAL A 275 -6.56 32.21 -10.19
CA VAL A 275 -7.85 31.58 -9.89
C VAL A 275 -7.62 30.21 -9.27
N ARG A 276 -8.06 30.02 -8.03
CA ARG A 276 -8.00 28.74 -7.32
C ARG A 276 -9.30 27.97 -7.51
N VAL A 277 -9.22 26.80 -8.12
CA VAL A 277 -10.32 25.83 -8.22
C VAL A 277 -10.14 24.76 -7.14
N PRO A 278 -11.02 24.70 -6.11
CA PRO A 278 -10.92 23.69 -5.06
C PRO A 278 -11.37 22.32 -5.57
N THR A 279 -10.65 21.27 -5.18
CA THR A 279 -10.96 19.86 -5.45
C THR A 279 -11.09 19.08 -4.14
N MET A 280 -11.90 19.59 -3.21
CA MET A 280 -12.01 19.07 -1.83
C MET A 280 -12.66 17.69 -1.72
N GLU A 281 -13.53 17.32 -2.66
CA GLU A 281 -14.25 16.04 -2.65
C GLU A 281 -13.45 14.98 -3.44
N PRO A 282 -12.91 13.92 -2.80
CA PRO A 282 -12.03 12.95 -3.47
C PRO A 282 -12.65 12.20 -4.66
N LEU A 283 -13.97 11.97 -4.61
CA LEU A 283 -14.73 11.23 -5.62
C LEU A 283 -15.44 12.14 -6.64
N LYS A 284 -15.28 13.46 -6.57
CA LYS A 284 -15.73 14.40 -7.61
C LYS A 284 -14.60 14.74 -8.57
N GLY A 285 -14.93 15.29 -9.74
CA GLY A 285 -13.92 15.62 -10.76
C GLY A 285 -13.32 14.39 -11.46
N SER A 286 -14.03 13.26 -11.39
CA SER A 286 -13.77 12.07 -12.20
C SER A 286 -14.13 12.30 -13.67
N ARG A 287 -13.74 11.39 -14.56
CA ARG A 287 -14.09 11.41 -16.00
C ARG A 287 -15.58 11.57 -16.23
N THR A 288 -16.40 10.84 -15.50
CA THR A 288 -17.87 10.94 -15.59
C THR A 288 -18.39 12.33 -15.22
N HIS A 289 -17.71 13.04 -14.30
CA HIS A 289 -18.13 14.37 -13.88
C HIS A 289 -17.69 15.48 -14.84
N VAL A 290 -16.45 15.42 -15.35
CA VAL A 290 -15.80 16.57 -16.01
C VAL A 290 -15.08 16.23 -17.32
N GLY A 291 -15.09 14.97 -17.77
CA GLY A 291 -14.42 14.55 -19.02
C GLY A 291 -14.87 15.35 -20.23
N ASP A 292 -16.17 15.30 -20.54
CA ASP A 292 -16.77 16.04 -21.65
C ASP A 292 -16.60 17.57 -21.52
N LEU A 293 -16.59 18.08 -20.29
CA LEU A 293 -16.36 19.50 -20.02
C LEU A 293 -14.94 19.90 -20.44
N ILE A 294 -13.94 19.19 -19.93
CA ILE A 294 -12.53 19.44 -20.26
C ILE A 294 -12.29 19.25 -21.76
N ASP A 295 -12.91 18.25 -22.38
CA ASP A 295 -12.74 17.97 -23.81
C ASP A 295 -13.27 19.10 -24.70
N ARG A 296 -14.31 19.83 -24.27
CA ARG A 296 -14.87 20.98 -25.00
C ARG A 296 -14.13 22.30 -24.74
N CYS A 297 -13.50 22.47 -23.58
CA CYS A 297 -12.78 23.69 -23.23
C CYS A 297 -11.44 23.79 -23.99
N THR A 298 -11.25 24.88 -24.74
CA THR A 298 -10.03 25.08 -25.56
C THR A 298 -8.86 25.58 -24.73
N ASN A 299 -9.13 26.32 -23.67
CA ASN A 299 -8.15 26.89 -22.75
C ASN A 299 -8.66 26.82 -21.29
N ALA A 300 -7.78 27.11 -20.32
CA ALA A 300 -8.14 27.06 -18.90
C ALA A 300 -9.19 28.12 -18.49
N GLY A 301 -9.28 29.24 -19.20
CA GLY A 301 -10.28 30.27 -18.97
C GLY A 301 -11.69 29.74 -19.22
N ASP A 302 -11.90 29.10 -20.39
CA ASP A 302 -13.19 28.45 -20.73
C ASP A 302 -13.62 27.46 -19.64
N LEU A 303 -12.66 26.68 -19.12
CA LEU A 303 -12.91 25.69 -18.07
C LEU A 303 -13.34 26.35 -16.76
N VAL A 304 -12.61 27.38 -16.32
CA VAL A 304 -12.90 28.12 -15.09
C VAL A 304 -14.25 28.84 -15.17
N ASP A 305 -14.54 29.48 -16.29
CA ASP A 305 -15.79 30.20 -16.50
C ASP A 305 -16.98 29.22 -16.50
N ALA A 306 -16.82 28.06 -17.13
CA ALA A 306 -17.81 26.98 -17.09
C ALA A 306 -18.03 26.37 -15.70
N LEU A 307 -16.98 26.26 -14.87
CA LEU A 307 -17.08 25.74 -13.50
C LEU A 307 -17.71 26.74 -12.53
N THR A 308 -17.52 28.05 -12.76
CA THR A 308 -18.03 29.12 -11.88
C THR A 308 -19.40 29.62 -12.30
N GLY A 309 -19.91 29.21 -13.47
CA GLY A 309 -21.19 29.68 -14.01
C GLY A 309 -21.14 31.12 -14.51
N SER A 310 -19.95 31.66 -14.74
CA SER A 310 -19.75 33.02 -15.24
C SER A 310 -19.84 33.00 -16.76
N SER A 311 -21.08 32.99 -17.28
CA SER A 311 -21.38 33.28 -18.69
C SER A 311 -21.69 34.77 -18.86
#